data_AF-A0A939FF14-F1
#
_entry.id   AF-A0A939FF14-F1
#
_cell.length_a   1.000
_cell.length_b   1.000
_cell.length_c   1.000
_cell.angle_alpha   90.00
_cell.angle_beta   90.00
_cell.angle_gamma   90.00
#
_symmetry.space_group_name_H-M   'P 1'
#
loop_
_entity.id
_entity.type
_entity.pdbx_description
1 polymer ?
#
loop_
_entity_poly.entity_id
_entity_poly.type
_entity_poly.pdbx_seq_one_letter_code
_entity_poly.pdbx_strand_id
1 'polypeptide(L)' 'ASGYDPGRRFRWLIAPRSTVVQPGPVHTGLTLDPEAELERLLRLLVH' A
#
# COMPACT_ATOMS: atom_id res chain seq x y z
N ALA A 1 -9.30 -13.94 -4.45
CA ALA A 1 -7.92 -14.38 -4.19
C ALA A 1 -7.04 -14.16 -5.42
N SER A 2 -6.63 -12.93 -5.67
CA SER A 2 -5.73 -12.59 -6.78
C SER A 2 -4.31 -13.12 -6.51
N GLY A 3 -3.90 -14.15 -7.25
CA GLY A 3 -2.61 -14.85 -7.12
C GLY A 3 -1.37 -14.06 -7.54
N TYR A 4 -1.04 -12.98 -6.85
CA TYR A 4 0.25 -12.33 -6.99
C TYR A 4 1.18 -12.74 -5.85
N ASP A 5 2.28 -13.41 -6.21
CA ASP A 5 3.47 -13.55 -5.36
C ASP A 5 3.88 -12.13 -4.88
N PRO A 6 4.00 -11.89 -3.56
CA PRO A 6 4.39 -10.59 -2.99
C PRO A 6 5.59 -9.93 -3.69
N GLY A 7 6.53 -10.72 -4.23
CA GLY A 7 7.71 -10.23 -4.96
C GLY A 7 7.46 -9.72 -6.39
N ARG A 8 6.29 -10.01 -7.01
CA ARG A 8 5.93 -9.48 -8.33
C ARG A 8 5.36 -8.07 -8.29
N ARG A 9 4.69 -7.70 -7.18
CA ARG A 9 4.00 -6.41 -7.05
C ARG A 9 4.99 -5.28 -6.76
N PHE A 10 6.03 -5.58 -5.99
CA PHE A 10 7.13 -4.67 -5.69
C PHE A 10 8.43 -5.36 -6.12
N ARG A 11 8.97 -4.96 -7.27
CA ARG A 11 10.26 -5.50 -7.72
C ARG A 11 11.34 -5.23 -6.68
N TRP A 12 12.32 -6.12 -6.60
CA TRP A 12 13.48 -5.94 -5.74
C TRP A 12 14.26 -4.68 -6.14
N LEU A 13 14.50 -3.81 -5.17
CA LEU A 13 15.44 -2.69 -5.31
C LEU A 13 16.80 -3.15 -4.82
N ILE A 14 17.80 -3.10 -5.70
CA ILE A 14 19.20 -3.38 -5.36
C ILE A 14 19.94 -2.05 -5.32
N ALA A 15 20.58 -1.76 -4.19
CA ALA A 15 21.39 -0.56 -4.01
C ALA A 15 22.87 -0.96 -3.83
N PRO A 16 23.78 -0.58 -4.76
CA PRO A 16 25.20 -0.93 -4.65
C PRO A 16 25.94 -0.19 -3.51
N ARG A 17 25.30 0.83 -2.91
CA ARG A 17 25.76 1.65 -1.79
C ARG A 17 24.55 2.06 -0.94
N SER A 18 24.78 2.69 0.22
CA SER A 18 23.69 3.20 1.06
C SER A 18 22.78 4.16 0.29
N THR A 19 21.54 3.75 0.03
CA THR A 19 20.50 4.56 -0.58
C THR A 19 19.37 4.77 0.42
N VAL A 20 18.98 6.02 0.63
CA VAL A 20 17.79 6.35 1.42
C VAL A 20 16.58 6.32 0.50
N VAL A 21 15.59 5.52 0.85
CA VAL A 21 14.27 5.56 0.20
C VAL A 21 13.47 6.68 0.88
N GLN A 22 13.10 7.70 0.13
CA GLN A 22 12.18 8.72 0.62
C GLN A 22 10.74 8.27 0.35
N PRO A 23 9.94 7.93 1.38
CA PRO A 23 8.52 7.73 1.18
C PRO A 23 7.88 9.05 0.72
N GLY A 24 6.88 8.95 -0.16
CA GLY A 24 6.06 10.10 -0.54
C GLY A 24 5.28 10.67 0.66
N PRO A 25 4.64 11.84 0.51
CA PRO A 25 3.78 12.41 1.53
C PRO A 25 2.73 11.41 2.01
N VAL A 26 2.41 11.45 3.30
CA VAL A 26 1.31 10.64 3.84
C VAL A 26 0.00 11.19 3.28
N HIS A 27 -0.60 10.46 2.35
CA HIS A 27 -1.96 10.73 1.87
C HIS A 27 -2.96 10.02 2.78
N THR A 28 -3.23 10.57 3.96
CA THR A 28 -4.36 10.09 4.78
C THR A 28 -5.63 10.76 4.29
N GLY A 29 -6.65 9.96 3.96
CA GLY A 29 -8.01 10.47 3.79
C GLY A 29 -8.58 10.81 5.16
N LEU A 30 -9.28 11.93 5.29
CA LEU A 30 -10.05 12.25 6.49
C LEU A 30 -11.42 11.60 6.36
N THR A 31 -11.89 10.94 7.42
CA THR A 31 -13.25 10.39 7.50
C THR A 31 -13.91 10.80 8.81
N LEU A 32 -15.22 11.02 8.75
CA LEU A 32 -16.07 11.25 9.92
C LEU A 32 -16.66 9.95 10.47
N ASP A 33 -16.58 8.86 9.71
CA ASP A 33 -17.01 7.52 10.09
C ASP A 33 -15.91 6.51 9.72
N PRO A 34 -15.05 6.15 10.69
CA PRO A 34 -13.95 5.21 10.47
C PRO A 34 -14.42 3.80 10.11
N GLU A 35 -15.58 3.38 10.63
CA GLU A 35 -16.05 2.00 10.53
C GLU A 35 -16.65 1.75 9.13
N ALA A 36 -17.49 2.67 8.65
CA ALA A 36 -18.02 2.60 7.29
C ALA A 36 -16.91 2.74 6.23
N GLU A 37 -15.90 3.59 6.48
CA GLU A 37 -14.80 3.80 5.55
C GLU A 37 -13.87 2.58 5.46
N LEU A 38 -13.58 1.93 6.59
CA LEU A 38 -12.83 0.67 6.62
C LEU A 38 -13.51 -0.41 5.77
N GLU A 39 -14.82 -0.60 5.98
CA GLU A 39 -15.63 -1.55 5.23
C GLU A 39 -15.61 -1.29 3.71
N ARG A 40 -15.70 -0.02 3.31
CA ARG A 40 -15.61 0.39 1.91
C ARG A 40 -14.23 0.10 1.32
N LEU A 41 -13.16 0.46 2.02
CA LEU A 41 -11.79 0.27 1.55
C LEU A 41 -11.43 -1.21 1.42
N LEU A 42 -11.87 -2.07 2.35
CA LEU A 42 -11.64 -3.51 2.27
C LEU A 42 -12.31 -4.11 1.03
N ARG A 43 -13.57 -3.77 0.75
CA ARG A 43 -14.27 -4.22 -0.47
C ARG A 43 -13.58 -3.78 -1.76
N LEU A 44 -12.96 -2.61 -1.77
CA LEU A 44 -12.32 -2.05 -2.96
C LEU A 44 -10.90 -2.56 -3.20
N LEU A 45 -10.12 -2.75 -2.14
CA LEU A 45 -8.68 -2.99 -2.22
C LEU A 45 -8.29 -4.46 -2.04
N VAL A 46 -9.20 -5.29 -1.54
CA VAL A 46 -8.95 -6.71 -1.24
C VAL A 46 -9.96 -7.58 -2.01
N HIS A 47 -9.45 -8.54 -2.80
CA HIS A 47 -10.22 -9.46 -3.65
C HIS A 47 -9.87 -10.94 -3.42
#